data_AF-A0A7W8NFF8-F1
#
_entry.id   AF-A0A7W8NFF8-F1
#
_cell.length_a   1.000
_cell.length_b   1.000
_cell.length_c   1.000
_cell.angle_alpha   90.00
_cell.angle_beta   90.00
_cell.angle_gamma   90.00
#
_symmetry.space_group_name_H-M   'P 1'
#
loop_
_entity.id
_entity.type
_entity.pdbx_description
1 polymer ?
#
loop_
_entity_poly.entity_id
_entity_poly.type
_entity_poly.pdbx_seq_one_letter_code
_entity_poly.pdbx_strand_id
1 'polypeptide(L)'
;MGPYDYDLIFRGGEPLFTEKVLEQLIGQAFHSQHQETFPHQVFALVEGQWWRMMIDGPMLYMQRWDQAPEAWDIPEDEVSFPLRDLGEELELGGETLSGWSYGVRHHAPSLSLNFQNGRQITFFSTDGESWSSFELSRWEVSRLK
;
A
#
# COMPACT_ATOMS: atom_id res chain seq x y z
N MET A 1 -20.56 -9.16 16.24
CA MET A 1 -19.46 -9.75 15.45
C MET A 1 -19.49 -9.05 14.12
N GLY A 2 -18.51 -8.18 13.86
CA GLY A 2 -18.37 -7.58 12.54
C GLY A 2 -17.88 -8.64 11.55
N PRO A 3 -18.09 -8.47 10.24
CA PRO A 3 -17.76 -9.48 9.22
C PRO A 3 -16.27 -9.80 9.05
N TYR A 4 -15.37 -9.31 9.90
CA TYR A 4 -13.91 -9.37 9.72
C TYR A 4 -13.12 -9.87 10.95
N ASP A 5 -13.66 -10.81 11.73
CA ASP A 5 -12.90 -11.54 12.75
C ASP A 5 -12.08 -12.69 12.12
N TYR A 6 -11.24 -12.37 11.13
CA TYR A 6 -10.31 -13.33 10.53
C TYR A 6 -8.88 -12.88 10.82
N ASP A 7 -7.99 -13.84 11.14
CA ASP A 7 -6.56 -13.58 11.18
C ASP A 7 -6.08 -13.22 9.77
N LEU A 8 -5.37 -12.10 9.63
CA LEU A 8 -4.78 -11.67 8.36
C LEU A 8 -3.61 -12.60 8.01
N ILE A 9 -3.70 -13.25 6.85
CA ILE A 9 -2.75 -14.25 6.39
C ILE A 9 -1.78 -13.62 5.41
N PHE A 10 -0.52 -13.53 5.79
CA PHE A 10 0.54 -13.06 4.89
C PHE A 10 0.88 -14.12 3.83
N ARG A 11 1.01 -13.66 2.58
CA ARG A 11 1.38 -14.44 1.40
C ARG A 11 2.46 -13.72 0.62
N GLY A 12 3.60 -14.37 0.44
CA GLY A 12 4.70 -13.87 -0.39
C GLY A 12 6.01 -13.79 0.37
N GLY A 13 6.92 -12.94 -0.12
CA GLY A 13 8.24 -12.78 0.48
C GLY A 13 8.22 -11.63 1.47
N GLU A 14 8.69 -11.86 2.70
CA GLU A 14 8.92 -10.77 3.65
C GLU A 14 10.03 -9.85 3.10
N PRO A 15 9.71 -8.60 2.71
CA PRO A 15 10.72 -7.69 2.23
C PRO A 15 11.58 -7.18 3.38
N LEU A 16 12.88 -7.07 3.10
CA LEU A 16 13.84 -6.42 3.98
C LEU A 16 13.90 -4.93 3.66
N PHE A 17 12.85 -4.18 4.00
CA PHE A 17 12.75 -2.73 3.74
C PHE A 17 13.52 -1.85 4.71
N THR A 18 13.90 -2.35 5.89
CA THR A 18 14.62 -1.56 6.88
C THR A 18 15.93 -1.00 6.31
N GLU A 19 16.12 0.31 6.47
CA GLU A 19 17.26 1.08 5.95
C GLU A 19 17.34 1.17 4.41
N LYS A 20 16.25 0.85 3.71
CA LYS A 20 16.16 0.92 2.25
C LYS A 20 15.47 2.20 1.80
N VAL A 21 15.88 2.71 0.64
CA VAL A 21 15.26 3.90 0.04
C VAL A 21 14.01 3.49 -0.73
N LEU A 22 12.89 4.14 -0.43
CA LEU A 22 11.69 4.10 -1.25
C LEU A 22 11.90 5.05 -2.43
N GLU A 23 12.09 4.51 -3.63
CA GLU A 23 12.29 5.30 -4.84
C GLU A 23 10.96 5.78 -5.42
N GLN A 24 9.95 4.92 -5.42
CA GLN A 24 8.59 5.22 -5.91
C GLN A 24 7.54 4.47 -5.09
N LEU A 25 6.36 5.07 -4.97
CA LEU A 25 5.18 4.44 -4.36
C LEU A 25 3.96 4.76 -5.21
N ILE A 26 3.47 3.76 -5.92
CA ILE A 26 2.39 3.91 -6.89
C ILE A 26 1.13 3.22 -6.38
N GLY A 27 0.03 3.95 -6.32
CA GLY A 27 -1.30 3.37 -6.14
C GLY A 27 -1.96 3.11 -7.49
N GLN A 28 -2.42 1.90 -7.75
CA GLN A 28 -3.30 1.61 -8.89
C GLN A 28 -4.74 1.72 -8.43
N ALA A 29 -5.47 2.71 -8.93
CA ALA A 29 -6.90 2.85 -8.66
C ALA A 29 -7.73 1.91 -9.54
N PHE A 30 -8.98 1.69 -9.19
CA PHE A 30 -9.97 1.05 -10.05
C PHE A 30 -11.10 2.05 -10.29
N HIS A 31 -11.40 2.28 -11.56
CA HIS A 31 -12.42 3.20 -12.01
C HIS A 31 -13.43 2.41 -12.84
N SER A 32 -14.70 2.53 -12.50
CA SER A 32 -15.86 2.08 -13.28
C SER A 32 -16.93 3.17 -13.27
N GLN A 33 -17.96 3.07 -14.13
CA GLN A 33 -19.06 4.05 -14.19
C GLN A 33 -19.70 4.42 -12.83
N HIS A 34 -19.61 3.54 -11.83
CA HIS A 34 -20.29 3.70 -10.55
C HIS A 34 -19.36 3.71 -9.34
N GLN A 35 -18.05 3.50 -9.55
CA GLN A 35 -17.12 3.31 -8.45
C GLN A 35 -15.70 3.74 -8.81
N GLU A 36 -15.10 4.50 -7.91
CA GLU A 36 -13.69 4.83 -7.91
C GLU A 36 -13.12 4.36 -6.56
N THR A 37 -12.15 3.45 -6.58
CA THR A 37 -11.48 2.97 -5.36
C THR A 37 -10.02 3.39 -5.34
N PHE A 38 -9.55 3.79 -4.16
CA PHE A 38 -8.20 4.30 -3.97
C PHE A 38 -7.43 3.57 -2.86
N PRO A 39 -6.24 3.03 -3.14
CA PRO A 39 -5.77 2.38 -4.36
C PRO A 39 -6.03 0.86 -4.35
N HIS A 40 -6.64 0.28 -5.38
CA HIS A 40 -6.88 -1.17 -5.44
C HIS A 40 -5.63 -2.04 -5.18
N GLN A 41 -4.48 -1.61 -5.72
CA GLN A 41 -3.17 -2.22 -5.45
C GLN A 41 -2.13 -1.12 -5.16
N VAL A 42 -1.09 -1.47 -4.40
CA VAL A 42 0.04 -0.57 -4.15
C VAL A 42 1.32 -1.22 -4.63
N PHE A 43 2.15 -0.45 -5.31
CA PHE A 43 3.47 -0.85 -5.78
C PHE A 43 4.52 0.04 -5.13
N ALA A 44 5.60 -0.55 -4.62
CA ALA A 44 6.74 0.17 -4.09
C ALA A 44 8.01 -0.22 -4.83
N LEU A 45 8.77 0.76 -5.32
CA LEU A 45 10.11 0.56 -5.82
C LEU A 45 11.09 0.81 -4.67
N VAL A 46 11.82 -0.21 -4.28
CA VAL A 46 12.77 -0.16 -3.16
C VAL A 46 14.11 -0.72 -3.62
N GLU A 47 15.14 0.12 -3.66
CA GLU A 47 16.47 -0.21 -4.22
C GLU A 47 16.40 -0.91 -5.58
N GLY A 48 15.66 -0.33 -6.53
CA GLY A 48 15.48 -0.89 -7.87
C GLY A 48 14.63 -2.17 -7.97
N GLN A 49 14.07 -2.69 -6.87
CA GLN A 49 13.13 -3.82 -6.89
C GLN A 49 11.69 -3.35 -6.67
N TRP A 50 10.80 -3.69 -7.60
CA TRP A 50 9.37 -3.49 -7.43
C TRP A 50 8.75 -4.52 -6.50
N TRP A 51 7.85 -4.06 -5.64
CA TRP A 51 7.05 -4.87 -4.74
C TRP A 51 5.59 -4.57 -4.97
N ARG A 52 4.78 -5.60 -5.23
CA ARG A 52 3.33 -5.48 -5.34
C ARG A 52 2.68 -5.89 -4.02
N MET A 53 1.83 -5.02 -3.51
CA MET A 53 1.08 -5.18 -2.26
C MET A 53 -0.42 -5.11 -2.57
N MET A 54 -1.14 -6.19 -2.27
CA MET A 54 -2.59 -6.28 -2.50
C MET A 54 -3.27 -7.10 -1.42
N ILE A 55 -4.59 -7.00 -1.35
CA ILE A 55 -5.41 -7.79 -0.44
C ILE A 55 -6.50 -8.53 -1.23
N ASP A 56 -6.89 -9.70 -0.72
CA ASP A 56 -8.04 -10.48 -1.19
C ASP A 56 -8.61 -11.29 -0.01
N GLY A 57 -9.74 -10.82 0.53
CA GLY A 57 -10.33 -11.27 1.77
C GLY A 57 -9.34 -11.22 2.94
N PRO A 58 -9.06 -12.36 3.60
CA PRO A 58 -8.11 -12.43 4.71
C PRO A 58 -6.65 -12.53 4.23
N MET A 59 -6.37 -12.49 2.92
CA MET A 59 -5.01 -12.69 2.40
C MET A 59 -4.34 -11.36 2.08
N LEU A 60 -3.18 -11.10 2.69
CA LEU A 60 -2.31 -9.99 2.30
C LEU A 60 -1.18 -10.54 1.44
N TYR A 61 -1.08 -10.07 0.20
CA TYR A 61 -0.02 -10.44 -0.70
C TYR A 61 1.06 -9.35 -0.74
N MET A 62 2.31 -9.76 -0.59
CA MET A 62 3.48 -8.91 -0.76
C MET A 62 4.55 -9.68 -1.52
N GLN A 63 4.78 -9.29 -2.78
CA GLN A 63 5.60 -10.08 -3.68
C GLN A 63 6.50 -9.20 -4.54
N ARG A 64 7.66 -9.75 -4.91
CA ARG A 64 8.51 -9.15 -5.93
C ARG A 64 7.74 -9.06 -7.24
N TRP A 65 7.98 -7.99 -7.96
CA TRP A 65 7.41 -7.70 -9.25
C TRP A 65 8.54 -7.27 -10.18
N ASP A 66 8.58 -7.80 -11.40
CA ASP A 66 9.77 -7.69 -12.23
C ASP A 66 9.78 -6.42 -13.10
N GLN A 67 8.65 -5.73 -13.20
CA GLN A 67 8.46 -4.55 -14.05
C GLN A 67 7.75 -3.43 -13.31
N ALA A 68 7.80 -2.22 -13.85
CA ALA A 68 6.99 -1.12 -13.34
C ALA A 68 5.49 -1.44 -13.51
N PRO A 69 4.60 -0.94 -12.63
CA PRO A 69 3.18 -1.02 -12.87
C PRO A 69 2.81 -0.24 -14.14
N GLU A 70 1.83 -0.73 -14.87
CA GLU A 70 1.29 -0.07 -16.06
C GLU A 70 -0.19 0.23 -15.84
N ALA A 71 -0.62 1.41 -16.28
CA ALA A 71 -2.04 1.73 -16.39
C ALA A 71 -2.64 0.93 -17.54
N TRP A 72 -3.90 0.53 -17.40
CA TRP A 72 -4.60 -0.19 -18.45
C TRP A 72 -6.12 0.01 -18.33
N ASP A 73 -6.81 -0.31 -19.41
CA ASP A 73 -8.24 -0.07 -19.59
C ASP A 73 -8.94 -1.26 -20.26
N ILE A 74 -10.23 -1.40 -19.96
CA ILE A 74 -11.19 -2.28 -20.64
C ILE A 74 -12.31 -1.36 -21.17
N PRO A 75 -12.16 -0.80 -22.38
CA PRO A 75 -13.11 0.16 -22.92
C PRO A 75 -14.54 -0.37 -22.99
N GLU A 76 -14.73 -1.65 -23.31
CA GLU A 76 -16.03 -2.29 -23.47
C GLU A 76 -16.85 -2.32 -22.19
N ASP A 77 -16.17 -2.40 -21.04
CA ASP A 77 -16.79 -2.43 -19.71
C ASP A 77 -16.72 -1.06 -19.01
N GLU A 78 -16.18 -0.04 -19.69
CA GLU A 78 -15.89 1.29 -19.13
C GLU A 78 -15.12 1.22 -17.81
N VAL A 79 -14.16 0.29 -17.77
CA VAL A 79 -13.28 0.06 -16.63
C VAL A 79 -11.89 0.57 -16.95
N SER A 80 -11.24 1.24 -16.00
CA SER A 80 -9.82 1.60 -16.10
C SER A 80 -9.09 1.47 -14.77
N PHE A 81 -7.79 1.26 -14.87
CA PHE A 81 -6.88 1.07 -13.74
C PHE A 81 -5.75 2.10 -13.79
N PRO A 82 -6.04 3.39 -13.56
CA PRO A 82 -5.02 4.43 -13.63
C PRO A 82 -4.04 4.32 -12.46
N LEU A 83 -2.84 4.84 -12.69
CA LEU A 83 -1.78 4.90 -11.69
C LEU A 83 -1.72 6.30 -11.07
N ARG A 84 -1.45 6.34 -9.76
CA ARG A 84 -1.18 7.56 -8.99
C ARG A 84 0.16 7.44 -8.29
N ASP A 85 1.02 8.44 -8.44
CA ASP A 85 2.30 8.48 -7.75
C ASP A 85 2.12 9.05 -6.34
N LEU A 86 1.75 8.16 -5.40
CA LEU A 86 1.61 8.50 -3.99
C LEU A 86 2.95 8.92 -3.36
N GLY A 87 4.07 8.46 -3.92
CA GLY A 87 5.41 8.84 -3.50
C GLY A 87 5.69 10.31 -3.77
N GLU A 88 5.33 10.79 -4.95
CA GLU A 88 5.43 12.21 -5.30
C GLU A 88 4.36 13.05 -4.57
N GLU A 89 3.09 12.64 -4.63
CA GLU A 89 1.96 13.39 -4.03
C GLU A 89 2.12 13.64 -2.52
N LEU A 90 2.75 12.70 -1.81
CA LEU A 90 2.93 12.75 -0.36
C LEU A 90 4.38 13.08 0.04
N GLU A 91 5.23 13.42 -0.93
CA GLU A 91 6.66 13.71 -0.74
C GLU A 91 7.40 12.58 -0.02
N LEU A 92 7.08 11.31 -0.30
CA LEU A 92 7.70 10.12 0.30
C LEU A 92 8.81 9.53 -0.59
N GLY A 93 8.86 9.88 -1.87
CA GLY A 93 9.92 9.45 -2.77
C GLY A 93 11.31 9.90 -2.31
N GLY A 94 12.28 8.99 -2.34
CA GLY A 94 13.65 9.21 -1.83
C GLY A 94 13.81 9.02 -0.32
N GLU A 95 12.74 8.79 0.42
CA GLU A 95 12.80 8.60 1.87
C GLU A 95 13.28 7.20 2.25
N THR A 96 14.00 7.11 3.37
CA THR A 96 14.47 5.83 3.90
C THR A 96 13.40 5.18 4.76
N LEU A 97 13.10 3.92 4.48
CA LEU A 97 12.18 3.09 5.25
C LEU A 97 12.86 2.61 6.56
N SER A 98 12.15 2.75 7.67
CA SER A 98 12.54 2.16 8.96
C SER A 98 11.95 0.76 9.15
N GLY A 99 10.96 0.39 8.34
CA GLY A 99 10.35 -0.93 8.31
C GLY A 99 8.94 -0.91 7.74
N TRP A 100 8.23 -2.02 7.90
CA TRP A 100 6.83 -2.16 7.53
C TRP A 100 6.11 -3.05 8.54
N SER A 101 4.79 -3.01 8.56
CA SER A 101 3.97 -3.86 9.42
C SER A 101 2.60 -4.10 8.78
N TYR A 102 1.97 -5.22 9.11
CA TYR A 102 0.59 -5.48 8.70
C TYR A 102 -0.23 -5.98 9.90
N GLY A 103 -1.55 -5.91 9.77
CA GLY A 103 -2.48 -6.41 10.78
C GLY A 103 -3.89 -5.87 10.57
N VAL A 104 -4.74 -6.04 11.56
CA VAL A 104 -6.10 -5.48 11.55
C VAL A 104 -6.14 -4.23 12.42
N ARG A 105 -6.55 -3.09 11.85
CA ARG A 105 -6.75 -1.81 12.54
C ARG A 105 -8.18 -1.34 12.27
N HIS A 106 -8.91 -0.94 13.32
CA HIS A 106 -10.30 -0.50 13.20
C HIS A 106 -11.21 -1.51 12.45
N HIS A 107 -11.00 -2.81 12.67
CA HIS A 107 -11.70 -3.91 11.97
C HIS A 107 -11.45 -3.98 10.44
N ALA A 108 -10.40 -3.32 9.95
CA ALA A 108 -9.97 -3.37 8.57
C ALA A 108 -8.53 -3.93 8.49
N PRO A 109 -8.25 -4.87 7.58
CA PRO A 109 -6.87 -5.21 7.22
C PRO A 109 -6.07 -3.96 6.85
N SER A 110 -4.81 -3.94 7.24
CA SER A 110 -3.94 -2.78 7.09
C SER A 110 -2.50 -3.19 6.80
N LEU A 111 -1.82 -2.34 6.04
CA LEU A 111 -0.40 -2.42 5.75
C LEU A 111 0.22 -1.03 5.92
N SER A 112 1.25 -0.94 6.76
CA SER A 112 1.97 0.30 7.02
C SER A 112 3.40 0.23 6.50
N LEU A 113 3.84 1.31 5.85
CA LEU A 113 5.26 1.57 5.58
C LEU A 113 5.72 2.70 6.50
N ASN A 114 6.83 2.47 7.20
CA ASN A 114 7.40 3.38 8.18
C ASN A 114 8.65 4.04 7.62
N PHE A 115 8.79 5.34 7.85
CA PHE A 115 9.91 6.13 7.34
C PHE A 115 10.80 6.64 8.48
N GLN A 116 12.10 6.79 8.22
CA GLN A 116 13.08 7.29 9.19
C GLN A 116 12.83 8.75 9.60
N ASN A 117 12.19 9.54 8.73
CA ASN A 117 11.79 10.91 9.02
C ASN A 117 10.58 11.02 9.99
N GLY A 118 10.10 9.90 10.51
CA GLY A 118 8.97 9.82 11.44
C GLY A 118 7.60 9.82 10.76
N ARG A 119 7.51 9.72 9.42
CA ARG A 119 6.24 9.51 8.71
C ARG A 119 5.88 8.02 8.68
N GLN A 120 4.58 7.73 8.62
CA GLN A 120 4.03 6.40 8.36
C GLN A 120 2.84 6.56 7.41
N ILE A 121 2.85 5.82 6.30
CA ILE A 121 1.66 5.65 5.47
C ILE A 121 1.03 4.30 5.81
N THR A 122 -0.28 4.27 6.05
CA THR A 122 -1.03 3.03 6.30
C THR A 122 -2.15 2.91 5.28
N PHE A 123 -2.16 1.81 4.55
CA PHE A 123 -3.23 1.41 3.64
C PHE A 123 -4.24 0.57 4.39
N PHE A 124 -5.54 0.75 4.11
CA PHE A 124 -6.63 0.02 4.73
C PHE A 124 -7.52 -0.64 3.68
N SER A 125 -8.03 -1.82 4.01
CA SER A 125 -9.08 -2.49 3.25
C SER A 125 -10.37 -2.50 4.04
N THR A 126 -11.31 -1.61 3.71
CA THR A 126 -12.62 -1.55 4.37
C THR A 126 -13.63 -2.52 3.76
N ASP A 127 -13.39 -2.92 2.52
CA ASP A 127 -14.22 -3.86 1.75
C ASP A 127 -13.68 -5.31 1.80
N GLY A 128 -12.42 -5.50 2.20
CA GLY A 128 -11.75 -6.79 2.20
C GLY A 128 -11.25 -7.22 0.80
N GLU A 129 -11.43 -6.42 -0.24
CA GLU A 129 -11.13 -6.80 -1.63
C GLU A 129 -10.08 -5.90 -2.29
N SER A 130 -9.77 -4.76 -1.66
CA SER A 130 -8.86 -3.76 -2.19
C SER A 130 -8.21 -2.93 -1.09
N TRP A 131 -7.11 -2.20 -1.36
CA TRP A 131 -6.85 -1.04 -0.51
C TRP A 131 -7.85 0.05 -0.90
N SER A 132 -8.77 0.35 0.01
CA SER A 132 -9.90 1.24 -0.24
C SER A 132 -9.66 2.64 0.31
N SER A 133 -8.61 2.82 1.11
CA SER A 133 -8.17 4.11 1.66
C SER A 133 -6.73 4.03 2.18
N PHE A 134 -6.15 5.18 2.50
CA PHE A 134 -4.91 5.27 3.26
C PHE A 134 -4.89 6.49 4.19
N GLU A 135 -4.03 6.45 5.20
CA GLU A 135 -3.70 7.59 6.06
C GLU A 135 -2.19 7.87 6.03
N LEU A 136 -1.82 9.13 6.20
CA LEU A 136 -0.45 9.54 6.47
C LEU A 136 -0.39 10.12 7.89
N SER A 137 0.41 9.50 8.76
CA SER A 137 0.68 9.98 10.11
C SER A 137 2.12 10.44 10.25
N ARG A 138 2.37 11.35 11.20
CA ARG A 138 3.70 11.82 11.57
C ARG A 138 3.88 11.67 13.06
N TRP A 139 4.98 11.05 13.46
CA TRP A 139 5.34 10.80 14.84
C TRP A 139 6.53 11.70 15.15
N GLU A 140 6.36 12.61 16.11
CA GLU A 140 7.50 13.30 16.70
C GLU A 140 8.21 12.32 17.63
N VAL A 141 9.44 11.93 17.29
CA VAL A 141 10.31 11.28 18.27
C VAL A 141 10.65 12.33 19.32
N SER A 142 9.83 12.38 20.37
CA SER A 142 10.16 13.13 21.58
C SER A 142 11.46 12.55 22.12
N ARG A 143 12.57 13.24 21.85
CA ARG A 143 13.81 13.00 22.58
C ARG A 143 13.54 13.44 24.01
N LEU A 144 13.13 12.48 24.85
CA LEU A 144 13.27 12.63 26.31
C LEU A 144 14.74 13.00 26.56
N LYS A 145 14.96 14.26 26.96
CA LYS A 145 16.25 14.76 27.40
C LYS A 145 16.60 14.18 28.75
#